data_AF-A0A7G6SF36-F1
#
_entry.id   AF-A0A7G6SF36-F1
#
_cell.length_a   1.000
_cell.length_b   1.000
_cell.length_c   1.000
_cell.angle_alpha   90.00
_cell.angle_beta   90.00
_cell.angle_gamma   90.00
#
_symmetry.space_group_name_H-M   'P 1'
#
loop_
_entity.id
_entity.type
_entity.pdbx_description
1 polymer ?
#
loop_
_entity_poly.entity_id
_entity_poly.type
_entity_poly.pdbx_seq_one_letter_code
_entity_poly.pdbx_strand_id
1 'polypeptide(L)'
;MKRIFIGVISLFITACATTSEMPLAQNMVRLDTQASGLLFVGSAPSMTMKKAAEATLKRGYTHFRLEQASTSQGHTLAGIQTYGSGMASANVYGNTAYGTYTGQSFARPVYAPTANVGVTVVMFKAKEPGARGAFDAADVLKKQGKI
;
A
#
# COMPACT_ATOMS: atom_id res chain seq x y z
N MET A 1 7.90 -28.40 -24.72
CA MET A 1 7.23 -28.00 -23.46
C MET A 1 8.16 -27.18 -22.54
N LYS A 2 8.74 -26.07 -23.04
CA LYS A 2 9.70 -25.23 -22.27
C LYS A 2 9.48 -23.72 -22.42
N ARG A 3 8.47 -23.30 -23.20
CA ARG A 3 8.21 -21.90 -23.56
C ARG A 3 7.01 -21.26 -22.82
N ILE A 4 6.31 -22.04 -21.99
CA ILE A 4 5.10 -21.58 -21.27
C ILE A 4 5.44 -20.92 -19.92
N PHE A 5 6.64 -21.16 -19.37
CA PHE A 5 7.03 -20.65 -18.05
C PHE A 5 7.38 -19.16 -17.99
N ILE A 6 7.56 -18.48 -19.12
CA ILE A 6 8.00 -17.08 -19.16
C ILE A 6 6.80 -16.10 -19.01
N GLY A 7 5.56 -16.54 -19.24
CA GLY A 7 4.39 -15.65 -19.22
C GLY A 7 3.82 -15.33 -17.84
N VAL A 8 4.13 -16.11 -16.80
CA VAL A 8 3.45 -16.01 -15.48
C VAL A 8 4.13 -15.03 -14.51
N ILE A 9 5.40 -14.68 -14.74
CA ILE A 9 6.17 -13.79 -13.85
C ILE A 9 5.89 -12.30 -14.07
N SER A 10 5.34 -11.91 -15.22
CA SER A 10 5.07 -10.51 -15.58
C SER A 10 3.81 -9.92 -14.93
N LEU A 11 3.00 -10.71 -14.22
CA LEU A 11 1.72 -10.25 -13.64
C LEU A 11 1.82 -9.72 -12.19
N PHE A 12 2.99 -9.71 -11.57
CA PHE A 12 3.13 -9.45 -10.12
C PHE A 12 3.73 -8.09 -9.72
N ILE A 13 4.05 -7.18 -10.66
CA ILE A 13 4.86 -5.98 -10.32
C ILE A 13 4.05 -4.70 -10.11
N THR A 14 2.74 -4.68 -10.34
CA THR A 14 1.90 -3.51 -9.99
C THR A 14 1.46 -3.55 -8.53
N ALA A 15 2.42 -3.57 -7.60
CA ALA A 15 2.16 -3.22 -6.21
C ALA A 15 1.94 -1.70 -6.13
N CYS A 16 0.69 -1.26 -6.05
CA CYS A 16 0.29 0.14 -5.84
C CYS A 16 0.64 0.62 -4.43
N ALA A 17 1.92 0.64 -4.07
CA ALA A 17 2.40 1.43 -2.94
C ALA A 17 2.72 2.82 -3.46
N THR A 18 1.72 3.71 -3.47
CA THR A 18 1.91 5.10 -3.86
C THR A 18 2.63 5.81 -2.72
N THR A 19 3.88 6.20 -2.97
CA THR A 19 4.62 7.13 -2.09
C THR A 19 4.80 8.42 -2.85
N SER A 20 4.22 9.50 -2.32
CA SER A 20 4.38 10.84 -2.86
C SER A 20 5.50 11.56 -2.11
N GLU A 21 6.50 12.05 -2.85
CA GLU A 21 7.52 12.95 -2.32
C GLU A 21 7.13 14.40 -2.65
N MET A 22 6.95 15.23 -1.63
CA MET A 22 6.74 16.67 -1.79
C MET A 22 7.96 17.42 -1.24
N PRO A 23 8.77 18.09 -2.08
CA PRO A 23 9.89 18.89 -1.58
C PRO A 23 9.35 20.14 -0.86
N LEU A 24 9.66 20.28 0.43
CA LEU A 24 9.30 21.48 1.22
C LEU A 24 10.42 22.52 1.19
N ALA A 25 11.67 22.06 1.16
CA ALA A 25 12.88 22.89 1.09
C ALA A 25 14.04 22.10 0.46
N GLN A 26 15.15 22.76 0.12
CA GLN A 26 16.35 22.08 -0.40
C GLN A 26 16.92 21.01 0.55
N ASN A 27 16.64 21.11 1.85
CA ASN A 27 17.03 20.17 2.89
C ASN A 27 15.85 19.42 3.52
N MET A 28 14.61 19.60 3.05
CA MET A 28 13.44 18.95 3.63
C MET A 28 12.47 18.40 2.58
N VAL A 29 12.03 17.16 2.78
CA VAL A 29 11.06 16.49 1.90
C VAL A 29 9.98 15.86 2.76
N ARG A 30 8.72 16.12 2.43
CA ARG A 30 7.60 15.38 2.99
C ARG A 30 7.37 14.11 2.18
N LEU A 31 7.32 12.99 2.87
CA LEU A 31 6.99 11.69 2.31
C LEU A 31 5.63 11.28 2.83
N ASP A 32 4.66 11.12 1.92
CA ASP A 32 3.37 10.54 2.24
C ASP A 32 3.31 9.15 1.59
N THR A 33 3.49 8.11 2.41
CA THR A 33 3.40 6.70 2.00
C THR A 33 2.01 6.17 2.32
N GLN A 34 1.29 5.78 1.27
CA GLN A 34 -0.01 5.13 1.39
C GLN A 34 0.16 3.62 1.21
N ALA A 35 -0.24 2.87 2.24
CA ALA A 35 -0.26 1.42 2.24
C ALA A 35 -1.70 0.94 2.39
N SER A 36 -2.16 0.09 1.47
CA SER A 36 -3.49 -0.52 1.53
C SER A 36 -3.36 -2.05 1.58
N GLY A 37 -4.16 -2.69 2.43
CA GLY A 37 -4.16 -4.13 2.63
C GLY A 37 -3.32 -4.61 3.82
N LEU A 38 -3.70 -5.77 4.38
CA LEU A 38 -3.16 -6.34 5.62
C LEU A 38 -1.63 -6.49 5.62
N LEU A 39 -1.03 -6.83 4.47
CA LEU A 39 0.42 -7.04 4.33
C LEU A 39 1.22 -5.73 4.35
N PHE A 40 0.62 -4.64 3.89
CA PHE A 40 1.33 -3.37 3.67
C PHE A 40 1.18 -2.40 4.84
N VAL A 41 0.10 -2.51 5.62
CA VAL A 41 -0.12 -1.67 6.81
C VAL A 41 0.99 -1.85 7.85
N GLY A 42 1.45 -3.09 8.08
CA GLY A 42 2.55 -3.37 9.03
C GLY A 42 3.94 -2.96 8.53
N SER A 43 4.14 -2.85 7.21
CA SER A 43 5.43 -2.49 6.59
C SER A 43 5.52 -1.04 6.14
N ALA A 44 4.45 -0.25 6.30
CA ALA A 44 4.44 1.17 5.93
C ALA A 44 5.57 1.98 6.60
N PRO A 45 5.89 1.81 7.91
CA PRO A 45 6.98 2.55 8.54
C PRO A 45 8.37 2.20 7.99
N SER A 46 8.65 0.91 7.74
CA SER A 46 9.95 0.47 7.21
C SER A 46 10.15 0.91 5.75
N MET A 47 9.09 0.86 4.95
CA MET A 47 9.10 1.38 3.57
C MET A 47 9.31 2.89 3.54
N THR A 48 8.65 3.64 4.43
CA THR A 48 8.85 5.09 4.56
C THR A 48 10.29 5.42 4.94
N MET A 49 10.88 4.69 5.90
CA MET A 49 12.29 4.84 6.30
C MET A 49 13.26 4.58 5.16
N LYS A 50 13.02 3.53 4.36
CA LYS A 50 13.82 3.23 3.18
C LYS A 50 13.74 4.36 2.15
N LYS A 51 12.54 4.87 1.88
CA LYS A 51 12.34 6.01 0.97
C LYS A 51 12.97 7.30 1.46
N ALA A 52 12.91 7.57 2.76
CA ALA A 52 13.62 8.69 3.38
C ALA A 52 15.14 8.60 3.17
N ALA A 53 15.73 7.42 3.39
CA ALA A 53 17.14 7.18 3.16
C ALA A 53 17.54 7.35 1.68
N GLU A 54 16.77 6.76 0.75
CA GLU A 54 16.98 6.91 -0.70
C GLU A 54 16.91 8.38 -1.13
N ALA A 55 15.89 9.11 -0.67
CA ALA A 55 15.68 10.52 -0.95
C ALA A 55 16.82 11.42 -0.43
N THR A 56 17.40 11.05 0.72
CA THR A 56 18.53 11.75 1.37
C THR A 56 19.83 11.55 0.58
N LEU A 57 20.15 10.30 0.24
CA LEU A 57 21.36 9.96 -0.53
C LEU A 57 21.30 10.56 -1.95
N LYS A 58 20.14 10.50 -2.60
CA LYS A 58 19.94 11.06 -3.95
C LYS A 58 20.19 12.57 -4.01
N ARG A 59 19.99 13.28 -2.89
CA ARG A 59 20.18 14.73 -2.77
C ARG A 59 21.59 15.11 -2.27
N GLY A 60 22.48 14.13 -2.06
CA GLY A 60 23.87 14.38 -1.63
C GLY A 60 24.03 14.64 -0.14
N TYR A 61 23.04 14.29 0.68
CA TYR A 61 23.11 14.33 2.14
C TYR A 61 23.48 12.94 2.69
N THR A 62 23.98 12.90 3.92
CA THR A 62 24.42 11.64 4.55
C THR A 62 23.54 11.22 5.72
N HIS A 63 22.93 12.19 6.40
CA HIS A 63 22.09 11.95 7.57
C HIS A 63 20.70 12.50 7.35
N PHE A 64 19.69 11.93 8.02
CA PHE A 64 18.33 12.45 7.99
C PHE A 64 17.63 12.26 9.33
N ARG A 65 16.68 13.13 9.63
CA ARG A 65 15.80 13.02 10.79
C ARG A 65 14.35 13.08 10.33
N LEU A 66 13.51 12.30 10.99
CA LEU A 66 12.07 12.36 10.79
C LEU A 66 11.47 13.40 11.74
N GLU A 67 10.92 14.46 11.18
CA GLU A 67 10.10 15.49 11.83
C GLU A 67 8.63 15.23 11.49
N GLN A 68 7.72 15.52 12.44
CA GLN A 68 6.27 15.40 12.26
C GLN A 68 5.83 14.07 11.60
N ALA A 69 6.07 12.95 12.28
CA ALA A 69 5.49 11.67 11.86
C ALA A 69 3.99 11.65 12.16
N SER A 70 3.18 11.70 11.12
CA SER A 70 1.73 11.49 11.17
C SER A 70 1.42 10.09 10.65
N THR A 71 0.86 9.24 11.50
CA THR A 71 0.37 7.93 11.11
C THR A 71 -1.15 7.92 11.24
N SER A 72 -1.84 7.60 10.17
CA SER A 72 -3.29 7.45 10.14
C SER A 72 -3.64 6.06 9.67
N GLN A 73 -4.46 5.35 10.43
CA GLN A 73 -4.97 4.03 10.07
C GLN A 73 -6.47 4.13 9.83
N GLY A 74 -6.96 3.43 8.82
CA GLY A 74 -8.36 3.48 8.43
C GLY A 74 -8.83 2.22 7.73
N HIS A 75 -10.06 2.26 7.25
CA HIS A 75 -10.66 1.20 6.45
C HIS A 75 -11.27 1.81 5.20
N THR A 76 -10.95 1.27 4.03
CA THR A 76 -11.57 1.65 2.76
C THR A 76 -12.46 0.51 2.27
N LEU A 77 -13.56 0.86 1.60
CA LEU A 77 -14.44 -0.15 1.00
C LEU A 77 -13.68 -0.85 -0.12
N ALA A 78 -13.40 -2.14 0.06
CA ALA A 78 -12.69 -2.97 -0.90
C ALA A 78 -13.64 -3.67 -1.88
N GLY A 79 -14.90 -3.86 -1.49
CA GLY A 79 -15.93 -4.43 -2.34
C GLY A 79 -17.20 -4.77 -1.58
N ILE A 80 -18.16 -5.33 -2.29
CA ILE A 80 -19.41 -5.82 -1.71
C ILE A 80 -19.52 -7.30 -2.06
N GLN A 81 -19.58 -8.15 -1.04
CA GLN A 81 -19.84 -9.57 -1.21
C GLN A 81 -21.35 -9.80 -1.19
N THR A 82 -21.92 -10.12 -2.36
CA THR A 82 -23.32 -10.49 -2.49
C THR A 82 -23.46 -12.01 -2.55
N TYR A 83 -24.36 -12.57 -1.74
CA TYR A 83 -24.81 -13.95 -1.89
C TYR A 83 -26.32 -13.97 -1.93
N GLY A 84 -26.87 -14.71 -2.89
CA GLY A 84 -28.31 -14.90 -3.03
C GLY A 84 -28.65 -16.37 -2.96
N SER A 85 -29.74 -16.70 -2.27
CA SER A 85 -30.34 -18.02 -2.31
C SER A 85 -31.77 -17.88 -2.85
N GLY A 86 -32.17 -18.80 -3.72
CA GLY A 86 -33.49 -18.76 -4.31
C GLY A 86 -33.91 -20.12 -4.82
N MET A 87 -35.22 -20.30 -4.90
CA MET A 87 -35.85 -21.49 -5.42
C MET A 87 -36.46 -21.17 -6.78
N ALA A 88 -36.11 -21.97 -7.76
CA ALA A 88 -36.74 -21.97 -9.08
C ALA A 88 -37.72 -23.15 -9.13
N SER A 89 -38.97 -22.88 -9.51
CA SER A 89 -39.96 -23.91 -9.81
C SER A 89 -40.41 -23.74 -11.25
N ALA A 90 -40.46 -24.84 -12.00
CA ALA A 90 -40.99 -24.88 -13.36
C ALA A 90 -42.11 -25.90 -13.44
N ASN A 91 -43.25 -25.49 -13.98
CA ASN A 91 -44.40 -26.34 -14.24
C ASN A 91 -44.60 -26.43 -15.76
N VAL A 92 -44.75 -27.65 -16.27
CA VAL A 92 -44.98 -27.91 -17.70
C VAL A 92 -46.43 -28.30 -17.88
N TYR A 93 -47.16 -27.61 -18.76
CA TYR A 93 -48.54 -27.94 -19.11
C TYR A 93 -48.67 -28.00 -20.64
N GLY A 94 -48.93 -29.20 -21.17
CA GLY A 94 -48.92 -29.47 -22.60
C GLY A 94 -47.54 -29.21 -23.21
N ASN A 95 -47.48 -28.40 -24.27
CA ASN A 95 -46.23 -28.01 -24.95
C ASN A 95 -45.63 -26.68 -24.44
N THR A 96 -46.09 -26.18 -23.28
CA THR A 96 -45.64 -24.89 -22.72
C THR A 96 -45.09 -25.08 -21.31
N ALA A 97 -43.94 -24.48 -21.01
CA ALA A 97 -43.32 -24.48 -19.69
C ALA A 97 -43.39 -23.09 -19.07
N TYR A 98 -43.89 -23.00 -17.83
CA TYR A 98 -43.92 -21.78 -17.03
C TYR A 98 -43.01 -21.95 -15.82
N GLY A 99 -42.07 -21.02 -15.65
CA GLY A 99 -41.13 -21.00 -14.54
C GLY A 99 -41.36 -19.78 -13.65
N THR A 100 -41.21 -19.97 -12.35
CA THR A 100 -41.20 -18.90 -11.34
C THR A 100 -39.93 -19.05 -10.52
N TYR A 101 -39.19 -17.94 -10.38
CA TYR A 101 -38.00 -17.87 -9.54
C TYR A 101 -38.26 -16.87 -8.42
N THR A 102 -38.06 -17.32 -7.19
CA THR A 102 -38.11 -16.48 -5.99
C THR A 102 -36.83 -16.66 -5.21
N GLY A 103 -36.09 -15.57 -5.01
CA GLY A 103 -34.84 -15.58 -4.25
C GLY A 103 -34.68 -14.35 -3.38
N GLN A 104 -33.86 -14.48 -2.35
CA GLN A 104 -33.41 -13.40 -1.48
C GLN A 104 -31.91 -13.20 -1.65
N SER A 105 -31.50 -11.94 -1.70
CA SER A 105 -30.11 -11.55 -1.87
C SER A 105 -29.65 -10.74 -0.66
N PHE A 106 -28.48 -11.09 -0.13
CA PHE A 106 -27.82 -10.38 0.97
C PHE A 106 -26.51 -9.78 0.46
N ALA A 107 -26.26 -8.52 0.83
CA ALA A 107 -25.04 -7.81 0.49
C ALA A 107 -24.26 -7.48 1.78
N ARG A 108 -22.99 -7.88 1.84
CA ARG A 108 -22.09 -7.54 2.94
C ARG A 108 -20.92 -6.69 2.41
N PRO A 109 -20.74 -5.45 2.88
CA PRO A 109 -19.57 -4.67 2.51
C PRO A 109 -18.31 -5.30 3.10
N VAL A 110 -17.26 -5.37 2.28
CA VAL A 110 -15.93 -5.86 2.66
C VAL A 110 -15.00 -4.66 2.71
N TYR A 111 -14.38 -4.43 3.86
CA TYR A 111 -13.46 -3.32 4.07
C TYR A 111 -12.01 -3.83 4.09
N ALA A 112 -11.10 -3.13 3.40
CA ALA A 112 -9.67 -3.36 3.52
C ALA A 112 -9.06 -2.34 4.49
N PRO A 113 -8.12 -2.76 5.36
CA PRO A 113 -7.38 -1.82 6.19
C PRO A 113 -6.44 -0.96 5.33
N THR A 114 -6.32 0.31 5.70
CA THR A 114 -5.42 1.28 5.08
C THR A 114 -4.55 1.93 6.16
N ALA A 115 -3.32 2.27 5.79
CA ALA A 115 -2.42 3.05 6.62
C ALA A 115 -1.74 4.11 5.77
N ASN A 116 -1.77 5.33 6.26
CA ASN A 116 -1.11 6.49 5.67
C ASN A 116 -0.04 6.95 6.64
N VAL A 117 1.19 7.05 6.17
CA VAL A 117 2.34 7.50 6.95
C VAL A 117 2.88 8.74 6.25
N GLY A 118 2.59 9.91 6.83
CA GLY A 118 3.08 11.21 6.37
C GLY A 118 4.19 11.70 7.28
N VAL A 119 5.41 11.84 6.77
CA VAL A 119 6.58 12.23 7.57
C VAL A 119 7.39 13.28 6.85
N THR A 120 7.83 14.30 7.58
CA THR A 120 8.77 15.30 7.06
C THR A 120 10.19 14.83 7.33
N VAL A 121 10.96 14.60 6.28
CA VAL A 121 12.37 14.21 6.36
C VAL A 121 13.22 15.47 6.28
N VAL A 122 13.97 15.76 7.35
CA VAL A 122 14.99 16.82 7.36
C VAL A 122 16.35 16.18 7.14
N MET A 123 17.06 16.65 6.11
CA MET A 123 18.32 16.09 5.65
C MET A 123 19.48 16.93 6.16
N PHE A 124 20.56 16.26 6.53
CA PHE A 124 21.77 16.87 7.07
C PHE A 124 23.02 16.29 6.43
N LYS A 125 24.06 17.12 6.35
CA LYS A 125 25.42 16.67 6.02
C LYS A 125 26.13 16.19 7.28
N ALA A 126 27.13 15.32 7.14
CA ALA A 126 27.85 14.67 8.24
C ALA A 126 28.46 15.64 9.28
N LYS A 127 28.74 16.89 8.90
CA LYS A 127 29.34 17.90 9.77
C LYS A 127 28.35 18.97 10.26
N GLU A 128 27.07 18.85 9.95
CA GLU A 128 26.07 19.82 10.37
C GLU A 128 25.62 19.55 11.82
N PRO A 129 25.36 20.59 12.62
CA PRO A 129 24.93 20.43 14.02
C PRO A 129 23.64 19.61 14.14
N GLY A 130 22.76 19.65 13.14
CA GLY A 130 21.53 18.86 13.07
C GLY A 130 21.73 17.36 12.78
N ALA A 131 22.93 16.93 12.39
CA ALA A 131 23.25 15.52 12.17
C ALA A 131 23.40 14.71 13.48
N ARG A 132 23.56 15.39 14.62
CA ARG A 132 23.64 14.75 15.94
C ARG A 132 22.27 14.16 16.30
N GLY A 133 22.17 12.83 16.33
CA GLY A 133 20.92 12.09 16.56
C GLY A 133 20.06 11.89 15.31
N ALA A 134 20.57 12.27 14.14
CA ALA A 134 19.96 11.91 12.86
C ALA A 134 20.39 10.49 12.45
N PHE A 135 19.53 9.80 11.69
CA PHE A 135 19.82 8.48 11.15
C PHE A 135 20.82 8.60 9.99
N ASP A 136 21.80 7.70 9.95
CA ASP A 136 22.66 7.53 8.79
C ASP A 136 21.86 6.87 7.65
N ALA A 137 21.80 7.55 6.50
CA ALA A 137 21.01 7.08 5.36
C ALA A 137 21.57 5.78 4.74
N ALA A 138 22.89 5.62 4.70
CA ALA A 138 23.51 4.42 4.15
C ALA A 138 23.28 3.21 5.07
N ASP A 139 23.35 3.41 6.39
CA ASP A 139 23.07 2.35 7.36
C ASP A 139 21.60 1.93 7.36
N VAL A 140 20.68 2.88 7.26
CA VAL A 140 19.24 2.58 7.16
C VAL A 140 18.94 1.79 5.90
N LEU A 141 19.51 2.18 4.76
CA LEU A 141 19.30 1.47 3.50
C LEU A 141 19.87 0.05 3.56
N LYS A 142 21.03 -0.14 4.19
CA LYS A 142 21.64 -1.46 4.38
C LYS A 142 20.83 -2.37 5.30
N LYS A 143 20.21 -1.82 6.34
CA LYS A 143 19.32 -2.56 7.26
C LYS A 143 17.99 -2.93 6.59
N GLN A 144 17.38 -2.01 5.85
CA GLN A 144 16.10 -2.21 5.16
C GLN A 144 16.22 -2.93 3.80
N GLY A 145 17.45 -3.11 3.28
CA GLY A 145 17.74 -3.89 2.08
C GLY A 145 17.94 -5.39 2.33
N LYS A 146 18.04 -5.81 3.60
CA LYS A 146 18.04 -7.21 4.02
C LYS A 146 16.63 -7.62 4.43
N ILE A 147 15.74 -7.72 3.46
CA ILE A 147 14.41 -8.35 3.63
C ILE A 147 14.48 -9.71 2.96
#